data_AF-A0A396I940-F1
#
_entry.id   AF-A0A396I940-F1
#
_cell.length_a   1.000
_cell.length_b   1.000
_cell.length_c   1.000
_cell.angle_alpha   90.00
_cell.angle_beta   90.00
_cell.angle_gamma   90.00
#
_symmetry.space_group_name_H-M   'P 1'
#
loop_
_entity.id
_entity.type
_entity.pdbx_description
1 polymer ?
#
loop_
_entity_poly.entity_id
_entity_poly.type
_entity_poly.pdbx_seq_one_letter_code
_entity_poly.pdbx_strand_id
1 'polypeptide(L)'
;MFHLLLQNQCFTKPLNRIQKPKYPQHFLSLLLNNPLPHYHSLQQLHSQIITTSLFHHYPFRNNSTSLLFFNNLIRSYSLSYFPHQALQFFTHTLNNLTLKHPFYLDSFTLTFVSHACANLNTTRFGFHLHCIVFKMGFKNHVFVQTGLLQIYSNWGFFC
;
A
#
# COMPACT_ATOMS: atom_id res chain seq x y z
N MET A 1 51.65 5.06 26.39
CA MET A 1 50.98 3.93 27.06
C MET A 1 49.49 4.04 26.72
N PHE A 2 49.09 3.30 25.69
CA PHE A 2 47.74 2.80 25.40
C PHE A 2 46.53 3.64 25.86
N HIS A 3 45.89 4.32 24.90
CA HIS A 3 44.44 4.16 24.77
C HIS A 3 44.05 4.10 23.28
N LEU A 4 43.67 2.88 22.90
CA LEU A 4 43.13 2.44 21.62
C LEU A 4 41.85 3.24 21.29
N LEU A 5 41.78 3.83 20.10
CA LEU A 5 41.07 3.36 18.89
C LEU A 5 39.60 3.76 18.82
N LEU A 6 39.26 4.28 17.63
CA LEU A 6 37.94 4.40 17.01
C LEU A 6 37.07 5.57 17.44
N GLN A 7 37.50 6.78 17.06
CA GLN A 7 36.55 7.76 16.55
C GLN A 7 37.25 8.66 15.55
N ASN A 8 36.59 8.88 14.41
CA ASN A 8 36.87 9.91 13.41
C ASN A 8 37.85 9.53 12.30
N GLN A 9 37.51 8.51 11.51
CA GLN A 9 37.58 8.63 10.04
C GLN A 9 36.45 7.82 9.40
N CYS A 10 35.39 8.48 8.94
CA CYS A 10 34.70 8.19 7.68
C CYS A 10 33.48 9.10 7.48
N PHE A 11 33.34 9.60 6.24
CA PHE A 11 32.17 10.26 5.65
C PHE A 11 31.96 11.78 5.87
N THR A 12 32.91 12.57 5.40
CA THR A 12 32.56 13.69 4.51
C THR A 12 32.22 13.12 3.12
N LYS A 13 30.94 12.89 2.82
CA LYS A 13 30.45 12.82 1.43
C LYS A 13 29.30 13.80 1.28
N PRO A 14 29.29 14.61 0.20
CA PRO A 14 28.23 15.59 -0.05
C PRO A 14 26.90 14.88 -0.24
N LEU A 15 25.80 15.58 0.03
CA LEU A 15 24.43 15.17 -0.32
C LEU A 15 24.37 14.77 -1.80
N ASN A 16 24.62 13.49 -2.07
CA ASN A 16 24.35 12.92 -3.37
C ASN A 16 22.84 12.96 -3.55
N ARG A 17 22.41 13.81 -4.50
CA ARG A 17 21.13 13.75 -5.20
C ARG A 17 20.59 12.32 -5.13
N ILE A 18 19.57 12.12 -4.31
CA ILE A 18 18.72 10.93 -4.37
C ILE A 18 18.18 10.95 -5.78
N GLN A 19 18.75 10.14 -6.66
CA GLN A 19 18.24 9.95 -8.01
C GLN A 19 16.80 9.48 -7.84
N LYS A 20 15.84 10.37 -8.11
CA LYS A 20 14.42 10.05 -8.09
C LYS A 20 14.24 8.80 -8.97
N PRO A 21 13.57 7.74 -8.48
CA PRO A 21 13.35 6.56 -9.30
C PRO A 21 12.66 6.99 -10.59
N LYS A 22 13.26 6.68 -11.74
CA LYS A 22 12.67 6.96 -13.05
C LYS A 22 11.56 5.95 -13.30
N TYR A 23 10.38 6.22 -12.75
CA TYR A 23 9.16 5.54 -13.16
C TYR A 23 8.91 5.83 -14.64
N PRO A 24 8.43 4.86 -15.43
CA PRO A 24 8.00 5.12 -16.80
C PRO A 24 6.99 6.27 -16.77
N GLN A 25 7.32 7.39 -17.42
CA GLN A 25 6.48 8.59 -17.44
C GLN A 25 5.06 8.28 -17.89
N HIS A 26 4.91 7.25 -18.73
CA HIS A 26 3.65 6.65 -19.15
C HIS A 26 2.73 6.26 -17.98
N PHE A 27 3.23 5.68 -16.89
CA PHE A 27 2.40 5.28 -15.76
C PHE A 27 1.94 6.45 -14.92
N LEU A 28 2.79 7.48 -14.81
CA LEU A 28 2.45 8.72 -14.12
C LEU A 28 1.38 9.51 -14.90
N SER A 29 1.45 9.51 -16.24
CA SER A 29 0.38 10.06 -17.09
C SER A 29 -0.91 9.23 -17.05
N LEU A 30 -0.82 7.89 -16.97
CA LEU A 30 -2.00 7.02 -16.91
C LEU A 30 -2.81 7.25 -15.61
N LEU A 31 -2.11 7.63 -14.54
CA LEU A 31 -2.65 7.90 -13.21
C LEU A 31 -3.18 9.33 -13.07
N LEU A 32 -2.59 10.31 -13.76
CA LEU A 32 -3.07 11.70 -13.79
C LEU A 32 -4.25 11.93 -14.74
N ASN A 33 -4.34 11.17 -15.84
CA ASN A 33 -5.32 11.45 -16.90
C ASN A 33 -6.66 10.70 -16.76
N ASN A 34 -6.79 9.71 -15.86
CA ASN A 34 -8.02 8.93 -15.74
C ASN A 34 -8.34 8.62 -14.27
N PRO A 35 -9.46 9.11 -13.71
CA PRO A 35 -9.92 8.68 -12.37
C PRO A 35 -10.40 7.21 -12.34
N LEU A 36 -10.59 6.58 -13.52
CA LEU A 36 -10.94 5.18 -13.71
C LEU A 36 -10.20 4.63 -14.95
N PRO A 37 -8.93 4.26 -14.83
CA PRO A 37 -8.20 3.68 -15.97
C PRO A 37 -8.92 2.42 -16.48
N HIS A 38 -8.94 2.23 -17.80
CA HIS A 38 -9.50 1.03 -18.43
C HIS A 38 -8.95 -0.22 -17.74
N TYR A 39 -9.85 -1.14 -17.36
CA TYR A 39 -9.52 -2.34 -16.59
C TYR A 39 -8.32 -3.12 -17.14
N HIS A 40 -8.17 -3.20 -18.45
CA HIS A 40 -7.03 -3.85 -19.10
C HIS A 40 -5.69 -3.16 -18.76
N SER A 41 -5.65 -1.82 -18.79
CA SER A 41 -4.44 -1.06 -18.41
C SER A 41 -4.10 -1.22 -16.92
N LEU A 42 -5.11 -1.33 -16.05
CA LEU A 42 -4.94 -1.63 -14.64
C LEU A 42 -4.34 -3.02 -14.41
N GLN A 43 -4.85 -4.03 -15.13
CA GLN A 43 -4.31 -5.39 -15.05
C GLN A 43 -2.89 -5.49 -15.60
N GLN A 44 -2.56 -4.75 -16.66
CA GLN A 44 -1.19 -4.65 -17.17
C GLN A 44 -0.26 -4.03 -16.13
N LEU A 45 -0.67 -2.94 -15.47
CA LEU A 45 0.08 -2.32 -14.38
C LEU A 45 0.28 -3.27 -13.20
N HIS A 46 -0.80 -3.92 -12.77
CA HIS A 46 -0.78 -4.89 -11.69
C HIS A 46 0.18 -6.05 -12.01
N SER A 47 0.07 -6.66 -13.20
CA SER A 47 0.94 -7.76 -13.60
C SER A 47 2.41 -7.32 -13.71
N GLN A 48 2.69 -6.11 -14.22
CA GLN A 48 4.04 -5.56 -14.27
C GLN A 48 4.62 -5.31 -12.88
N ILE A 49 3.85 -4.77 -11.94
CA ILE A 49 4.32 -4.51 -10.57
C ILE A 49 4.64 -5.82 -9.84
N ILE A 50 3.80 -6.84 -10.00
CA ILE A 50 4.03 -8.17 -9.41
C ILE A 50 5.27 -8.82 -10.01
N THR A 51 5.36 -8.88 -11.35
CA THR A 51 6.47 -9.55 -12.05
C THR A 51 7.82 -8.88 -11.81
N THR A 52 7.85 -7.54 -11.80
CA THR A 52 9.08 -6.78 -11.53
C THR A 52 9.45 -6.73 -10.05
N SER A 53 8.57 -7.21 -9.15
CA SER A 53 8.72 -7.07 -7.70
C SER A 53 9.03 -5.63 -7.30
N LEU A 54 8.37 -4.64 -7.93
CA LEU A 54 8.78 -3.24 -7.86
C LEU A 54 8.84 -2.73 -6.40
N PHE A 55 7.89 -3.15 -5.57
CA PHE A 55 7.83 -2.78 -4.16
C PHE A 55 8.90 -3.46 -3.29
N HIS A 56 9.52 -4.55 -3.76
CA HIS A 56 10.67 -5.16 -3.11
C HIS A 56 11.93 -4.30 -3.29
N HIS A 57 12.14 -3.77 -4.50
CA HIS A 57 13.26 -2.87 -4.79
C HIS A 57 13.06 -1.45 -4.24
N TYR A 58 11.81 -0.98 -4.19
CA TYR A 58 11.47 0.39 -3.79
C TYR A 58 10.39 0.40 -2.70
N PRO A 59 10.77 0.19 -1.42
CA PRO A 59 9.81 0.14 -0.32
C PRO A 59 9.13 1.49 -0.08
N PHE A 60 7.87 1.44 0.35
CA PHE A 60 7.01 2.63 0.52
C PHE A 60 7.60 3.70 1.44
N ARG A 61 8.36 3.31 2.48
CA ARG A 61 8.93 4.22 3.49
C ARG A 61 9.75 5.37 2.89
N ASN A 62 10.47 5.10 1.80
CA ASN A 62 11.39 6.07 1.20
C ASN A 62 10.90 6.58 -0.16
N ASN A 63 9.71 6.15 -0.60
CA ASN A 63 9.26 6.33 -1.96
C ASN A 63 7.75 6.61 -2.02
N SER A 64 7.41 7.89 -2.00
CA SER A 64 6.02 8.37 -2.08
C SER A 64 5.35 7.96 -3.40
N THR A 65 6.10 7.90 -4.49
CA THR A 65 5.57 7.48 -5.80
C THR A 65 5.13 6.02 -5.83
N SER A 66 5.87 5.08 -5.21
CA SER A 66 5.42 3.68 -5.14
C SER A 66 4.17 3.52 -4.28
N LEU A 67 4.07 4.26 -3.17
CA LEU A 67 2.85 4.31 -2.34
C LEU A 67 1.66 4.88 -3.12
N LEU A 68 1.86 5.94 -3.92
CA LEU A 68 0.82 6.52 -4.77
C LEU A 68 0.32 5.53 -5.83
N PHE A 69 1.22 4.82 -6.52
CA PHE A 69 0.82 3.78 -7.48
C PHE A 69 -0.01 2.68 -6.80
N PHE A 70 0.43 2.24 -5.62
CA PHE A 70 -0.28 1.25 -4.84
C PHE A 70 -1.67 1.73 -4.42
N ASN A 71 -1.79 2.92 -3.84
CA ASN A 71 -3.05 3.49 -3.38
C ASN A 71 -4.04 3.69 -4.54
N ASN A 72 -3.56 4.12 -5.71
CA ASN A 72 -4.42 4.32 -6.86
C ASN A 72 -4.89 2.99 -7.46
N LEU A 73 -4.04 1.96 -7.53
CA LEU A 73 -4.46 0.63 -7.96
C LEU A 73 -5.52 0.06 -7.02
N ILE A 74 -5.28 0.11 -5.71
CA ILE A 74 -6.26 -0.33 -4.70
C ILE A 74 -7.57 0.45 -4.83
N ARG A 75 -7.50 1.78 -4.92
CA ARG A 75 -8.67 2.65 -5.12
C ARG A 75 -9.44 2.24 -6.37
N SER A 76 -8.77 2.14 -7.51
CA SER A 76 -9.38 1.82 -8.79
C SER A 76 -10.09 0.46 -8.77
N TYR A 77 -9.49 -0.57 -8.19
CA TYR A 77 -10.13 -1.88 -8.04
C TYR A 77 -11.28 -1.83 -7.05
N SER A 78 -11.13 -1.13 -5.91
CA SER A 78 -12.15 -1.04 -4.87
C SER A 78 -13.45 -0.34 -5.31
N LEU A 79 -13.33 0.61 -6.25
CA LEU A 79 -14.45 1.36 -6.83
C LEU A 79 -14.96 0.75 -8.14
N SER A 80 -14.27 -0.25 -8.68
CA SER A 80 -14.68 -0.98 -9.88
C SER A 80 -15.61 -2.15 -9.56
N TYR A 81 -16.12 -2.82 -10.60
CA TYR A 81 -16.85 -4.08 -10.49
C TYR A 81 -15.99 -5.27 -10.03
N PHE A 82 -14.69 -5.09 -9.81
CA PHE A 82 -13.74 -6.15 -9.45
C PHE A 82 -13.02 -5.90 -8.10
N PRO A 83 -13.75 -5.70 -6.98
CA PRO A 83 -13.14 -5.43 -5.68
C PRO A 83 -12.24 -6.59 -5.18
N HIS A 84 -12.45 -7.82 -5.68
CA HIS A 84 -11.60 -8.97 -5.35
C HIS A 84 -10.15 -8.75 -5.77
N GLN A 85 -9.93 -8.08 -6.90
CA GLN A 85 -8.57 -7.77 -7.37
C GLN A 85 -7.85 -6.80 -6.42
N ALA A 86 -8.58 -5.89 -5.76
CA ALA A 86 -8.01 -5.02 -4.75
C ALA A 86 -7.46 -5.83 -3.56
N LEU A 87 -8.24 -6.78 -3.05
CA LEU A 87 -7.84 -7.61 -1.92
C LEU A 87 -6.68 -8.55 -2.29
N GLN A 88 -6.72 -9.14 -3.48
CA GLN A 88 -5.64 -10.01 -3.97
C GLN A 88 -4.33 -9.24 -4.15
N PHE A 89 -4.38 -8.03 -4.72
CA PHE A 89 -3.20 -7.19 -4.87
C PHE A 89 -2.65 -6.73 -3.50
N PHE A 90 -3.55 -6.36 -2.58
CA PHE A 90 -3.20 -5.96 -1.22
C PHE A 90 -2.50 -7.09 -0.45
N THR A 91 -3.09 -8.29 -0.45
CA THR A 91 -2.52 -9.47 0.22
C THR A 91 -1.17 -9.87 -0.35
N HIS A 92 -1.04 -9.90 -1.67
CA HIS A 92 0.23 -10.18 -2.34
C HIS A 92 1.30 -9.17 -1.92
N THR A 93 0.96 -7.87 -1.94
CA THR A 93 1.88 -6.80 -1.56
C THR A 93 2.25 -6.87 -0.09
N LEU A 94 1.29 -7.13 0.80
CA LEU A 94 1.52 -7.31 2.23
C LEU A 94 2.48 -8.46 2.52
N ASN A 95 2.24 -9.65 1.96
CA ASN A 95 3.08 -10.83 2.17
C ASN A 95 4.53 -10.58 1.74
N ASN A 96 4.73 -9.84 0.64
CA ASN A 96 6.07 -9.49 0.17
C ASN A 96 6.78 -8.45 1.06
N LEU A 97 6.03 -7.50 1.65
CA LEU A 97 6.59 -6.45 2.51
C LEU A 97 6.90 -6.95 3.92
N THR A 98 6.08 -7.85 4.46
CA THR A 98 6.22 -8.39 5.82
C THR A 98 7.53 -9.12 6.08
N LEU A 99 8.19 -9.60 5.03
CA LEU A 99 9.44 -10.34 5.15
C LEU A 99 10.65 -9.46 5.45
N LYS A 100 10.58 -8.13 5.24
CA LYS A 100 11.77 -7.26 5.33
C LYS A 100 11.59 -5.97 6.10
N HIS A 101 10.39 -5.38 6.13
CA HIS A 101 10.20 -4.06 6.75
C HIS A 101 8.87 -3.90 7.49
N PRO A 102 8.83 -3.07 8.55
CA PRO A 102 7.59 -2.75 9.24
C PRO A 102 6.60 -2.07 8.29
N PHE A 103 5.36 -2.49 8.42
CA PHE A 103 4.22 -2.07 7.61
C PHE A 103 4.10 -0.53 7.50
N TYR A 104 4.35 0.01 6.30
CA TYR A 104 4.13 1.43 5.99
C TYR A 104 2.96 1.55 5.01
N LEU A 105 1.75 1.35 5.52
CA LEU A 105 0.53 1.65 4.79
C LEU A 105 -0.06 2.96 5.26
N ASP A 106 -0.77 3.63 4.36
CA ASP A 106 -1.46 4.88 4.66
C ASP A 106 -2.94 4.62 4.99
N SER A 107 -3.56 5.58 5.66
CA SER A 107 -4.97 5.50 6.03
C SER A 107 -5.88 5.43 4.80
N PHE A 108 -5.49 6.08 3.69
CA PHE A 108 -6.18 5.96 2.40
C PHE A 108 -6.21 4.52 1.90
N THR A 109 -5.08 3.81 1.98
CA THR A 109 -5.01 2.41 1.58
C THR A 109 -6.04 1.58 2.37
N LEU A 110 -5.99 1.70 3.70
CA LEU A 110 -6.86 0.93 4.58
C LEU A 110 -8.33 1.24 4.32
N THR A 111 -8.67 2.49 4.05
CA THR A 111 -10.05 2.91 3.73
C THR A 111 -10.57 2.24 2.46
N PHE A 112 -9.80 2.23 1.37
CA PHE A 112 -10.22 1.59 0.11
C PHE A 112 -10.27 0.06 0.19
N VAL A 113 -9.34 -0.54 0.94
CA VAL A 113 -9.36 -2.00 1.17
C VAL A 113 -10.58 -2.37 2.04
N SER A 114 -10.92 -1.54 3.04
CA SER A 114 -12.13 -1.73 3.84
C SER A 114 -13.39 -1.68 2.98
N HIS A 115 -13.48 -0.71 2.06
CA HIS A 115 -14.58 -0.61 1.11
C HIS A 115 -14.70 -1.85 0.21
N ALA A 116 -13.57 -2.32 -0.35
CA ALA A 116 -13.55 -3.54 -1.16
C ALA A 116 -13.97 -4.79 -0.36
N CYS A 117 -13.55 -4.89 0.90
CA CYS A 117 -13.95 -5.98 1.80
C CYS A 117 -15.45 -5.95 2.14
N ALA A 118 -15.99 -4.76 2.44
CA ALA A 118 -17.42 -4.59 2.70
C ALA A 118 -18.27 -5.01 1.48
N ASN A 119 -17.84 -4.64 0.26
CA ASN A 119 -18.54 -5.00 -0.99
C ASN A 119 -18.52 -6.50 -1.30
N LEU A 120 -17.46 -7.21 -0.90
CA LEU A 120 -17.36 -8.67 -1.10
C LEU A 120 -17.93 -9.49 0.05
N ASN A 121 -18.32 -8.83 1.14
CA ASN A 121 -18.81 -9.45 2.35
C ASN A 121 -17.88 -10.53 2.96
N THR A 122 -16.56 -10.32 2.87
CA THR A 122 -15.56 -11.33 3.24
C THR A 122 -15.18 -11.29 4.73
N THR A 123 -15.91 -12.05 5.56
CA THR A 123 -15.73 -12.15 7.03
C THR A 123 -14.29 -12.36 7.49
N ARG A 124 -13.64 -13.41 6.99
CA ARG A 124 -12.26 -13.75 7.37
C ARG A 124 -11.27 -12.63 7.07
N PHE A 125 -11.43 -11.97 5.93
CA PHE A 125 -10.51 -10.91 5.51
C PHE A 125 -10.71 -9.64 6.33
N GLY A 126 -11.97 -9.26 6.63
CA GLY A 126 -12.23 -8.07 7.44
C GLY A 126 -11.71 -8.18 8.88
N PHE A 127 -11.75 -9.37 9.50
CA PHE A 127 -11.07 -9.59 10.79
C PHE A 127 -9.55 -9.40 10.68
N HIS A 128 -8.95 -9.92 9.61
CA HIS A 128 -7.52 -9.73 9.35
C HIS A 128 -7.17 -8.25 9.17
N LEU A 129 -8.02 -7.52 8.45
CA LEU A 129 -7.89 -6.07 8.24
C LEU A 129 -8.01 -5.30 9.55
N HIS A 130 -8.97 -5.64 10.41
CA HIS A 130 -9.08 -5.04 11.75
C HIS A 130 -7.78 -5.18 12.53
N CYS A 131 -7.20 -6.38 12.59
CA CYS A 131 -5.93 -6.62 13.26
C CYS A 131 -4.80 -5.77 12.67
N ILE A 132 -4.75 -5.61 11.34
CA ILE A 132 -3.78 -4.77 10.65
C ILE A 132 -3.95 -3.29 11.06
N VAL A 133 -5.18 -2.77 11.05
CA VAL A 133 -5.50 -1.38 11.46
C VAL A 133 -5.03 -1.11 12.88
N PHE A 134 -5.30 -2.05 13.80
CA PHE A 134 -4.88 -1.94 15.19
C PHE A 134 -3.35 -1.96 15.32
N LYS A 135 -2.69 -2.90 14.64
CA LYS A 135 -1.23 -3.06 14.68
C LYS A 135 -0.48 -1.85 14.10
N MET A 136 -1.08 -1.17 13.12
CA MET A 136 -0.51 0.04 12.52
C MET A 136 -0.84 1.32 13.29
N GLY A 137 -1.66 1.25 14.35
CA GLY A 137 -2.02 2.42 15.15
C GLY A 137 -3.15 3.28 14.58
N PHE A 138 -3.90 2.81 13.58
CA PHE A 138 -5.03 3.55 12.98
C PHE A 138 -6.36 3.39 13.74
N LYS A 139 -6.32 2.98 15.01
CA LYS A 139 -7.51 2.78 15.86
C LYS A 139 -8.38 4.03 16.05
N ASN A 140 -7.78 5.22 15.98
CA ASN A 140 -8.50 6.49 16.16
C ASN A 140 -8.72 7.24 14.84
N HIS A 141 -8.35 6.66 13.70
CA HIS A 141 -8.48 7.33 12.41
C HIS A 141 -9.90 7.19 11.87
N VAL A 142 -10.67 8.29 11.90
CA VAL A 142 -12.10 8.33 11.61
C VAL A 142 -12.45 7.57 10.32
N PHE A 143 -11.80 7.89 9.19
CA PHE A 143 -12.11 7.24 7.91
C PHE A 143 -11.87 5.72 7.89
N VAL A 144 -10.85 5.25 8.61
CA VAL A 144 -10.52 3.82 8.67
C VAL A 144 -11.51 3.10 9.57
N GLN A 145 -11.89 3.73 10.69
CA GLN A 145 -12.92 3.20 11.58
C GLN A 145 -14.29 3.16 10.92
N THR A 146 -14.68 4.19 10.15
CA THR A 146 -15.91 4.16 9.34
C THR A 146 -15.91 3.01 8.34
N GLY A 147 -14.78 2.75 7.67
CA GLY A 147 -14.65 1.60 6.78
C GLY A 147 -14.78 0.26 7.50
N LEU A 148 -14.20 0.12 8.70
CA LEU A 148 -14.39 -1.08 9.53
C LEU A 148 -15.83 -1.25 9.99
N LEU A 149 -16.50 -0.17 10.41
CA LEU A 149 -17.90 -0.21 10.79
C LEU A 149 -18.78 -0.70 9.64
N GLN A 150 -18.53 -0.23 8.41
CA GLN A 150 -19.24 -0.69 7.21
C GLN A 150 -19.06 -2.20 6.96
N ILE A 151 -17.87 -2.74 7.23
CA ILE A 151 -17.62 -4.18 7.14
C ILE A 151 -18.49 -4.94 8.16
N TYR A 152 -18.45 -4.52 9.43
CA TYR A 152 -19.21 -5.19 10.50
C TYR A 152 -20.72 -5.03 10.35
N SER A 153 -21.20 -3.88 9.84
CA SER A 153 -22.62 -3.67 9.57
C SER A 153 -23.14 -4.60 8.49
N ASN A 154 -22.36 -4.83 7.43
CA ASN A 154 -22.75 -5.74 6.34
C ASN A 154 -22.88 -7.20 6.81
N TRP A 155 -22.20 -7.56 7.90
CA TRP A 155 -22.31 -8.88 8.53
C TRP A 155 -23.44 -8.98 9.55
N GLY A 156 -24.15 -7.89 9.84
CA GLY A 156 -25.21 -7.86 10.85
C GLY A 156 -24.71 -7.93 12.29
N PHE A 157 -23.46 -7.55 12.56
CA PHE A 157 -22.93 -7.48 13.94
C PHE A 157 -23.44 -6.28 14.73
N PHE A 158 -24.11 -5.33 14.08
CA PHE A 158 -24.81 -4.22 14.75
C PHE A 158 -26.31 -4.52 14.74
N CYS A 159 -26.88 -4.70 15.94
CA CYS A 159 -28.31 -4.81 16.21
C CYS A 159 -28.86 -3.47 16.69
#